data_AF-A0A9E2U159-F1
#
_entry.id   AF-A0A9E2U159-F1
#
_cell.length_a   1.000
_cell.length_b   1.000
_cell.length_c   1.000
_cell.angle_alpha   90.00
_cell.angle_beta   90.00
_cell.angle_gamma   90.00
#
_symmetry.space_group_name_H-M   'P 1'
#
loop_
_entity.id
_entity.type
_entity.pdbx_description
1 polymer ?
#
loop_
_entity_poly.entity_id
_entity_poly.type
_entity_poly.pdbx_seq_one_letter_code
_entity_poly.pdbx_strand_id
1 'polypeptide(L)' 'MTIDLHIALLAVLTLGIGWAMMTAGLQKSALEWKRHRRICPSCGRQMQSRVCATCTS' A
#
# COMPACT_ATOMS: atom_id res chain seq x y z
N MET A 1 37.04 7.43 17.35
CA MET A 1 35.76 7.67 16.67
C MET A 1 34.62 7.35 17.62
N THR A 2 34.32 8.30 18.51
CA THR A 2 33.17 8.23 19.41
C THR A 2 31.95 8.59 18.60
N ILE A 3 31.25 7.58 18.09
CA ILE A 3 29.93 7.79 17.51
C ILE A 3 29.06 8.31 18.65
N ASP A 4 28.60 9.54 18.51
CA ASP A 4 27.79 10.21 19.51
C ASP A 4 26.49 9.43 19.70
N LEU A 5 26.18 9.06 20.95
CA LEU A 5 25.05 8.20 21.28
C LEU A 5 23.73 8.81 20.79
N HIS A 6 23.61 10.14 20.78
CA HIS A 6 22.42 10.83 20.29
C HIS A 6 22.26 10.69 18.78
N ILE A 7 23.37 10.75 18.03
CA ILE A 7 23.36 10.56 16.57
C ILE A 7 22.99 9.11 16.24
N ALA A 8 23.55 8.14 16.96
CA ALA A 8 23.19 6.73 16.79
C ALA A 8 21.71 6.47 17.07
N LEU A 9 21.17 7.07 18.14
CA LEU A 9 19.77 6.93 18.51
C LEU A 9 18.84 7.57 17.46
N LEU A 10 19.17 8.77 16.98
CA LEU A 10 18.44 9.44 15.90
C LEU A 10 18.44 8.60 14.62
N ALA A 11 19.58 8.03 14.25
CA ALA A 11 19.68 7.16 13.08
C ALA A 11 18.78 5.93 13.21
N VAL A 12 18.81 5.23 14.35
CA VAL A 12 17.96 4.06 14.59
C VAL A 12 16.47 4.42 14.54
N LEU A 13 16.08 5.52 15.17
CA LEU A 13 14.69 5.96 15.20
C LEU A 13 14.18 6.36 13.81
N THR A 14 14.95 7.17 13.07
CA THR A 14 14.57 7.60 11.72
C THR A 14 14.50 6.43 10.76
N LEU A 15 15.45 5.49 10.83
CA LEU A 15 15.42 4.28 10.01
C LEU A 15 14.20 3.40 10.34
N GLY A 16 13.89 3.24 11.63
CA GLY A 16 12.72 2.48 12.10
C GLY A 16 11.39 3.09 11.65
N ILE A 17 11.25 4.41 11.79
CA ILE A 17 10.05 5.15 11.34
C ILE A 17 9.92 5.07 9.81
N GLY A 18 11.01 5.27 9.08
CA GLY A 18 11.04 5.15 7.62
C GLY A 18 10.63 3.76 7.14
N TRP A 19 11.14 2.71 7.81
CA TRP A 19 10.76 1.33 7.53
C TRP A 19 9.29 1.05 7.81
N ALA A 20 8.77 1.52 8.94
CA ALA A 20 7.36 1.38 9.30
C ALA A 20 6.44 2.10 8.28
N MET A 21 6.80 3.31 7.86
CA MET A 21 6.08 4.04 6.81
C MET A 21 6.13 3.30 5.46
N MET A 22 7.28 2.76 5.08
CA MET A 22 7.46 2.05 3.81
C MET A 22 6.63 0.75 3.79
N THR A 23 6.64 -0.01 4.88
CA THR A 23 5.83 -1.23 5.01
C THR A 23 4.33 -0.94 5.00
N ALA A 24 3.87 0.10 5.70
CA ALA A 24 2.48 0.54 5.66
C ALA A 24 2.06 1.01 4.25
N GLY A 25 2.93 1.76 3.57
CA GLY A 25 2.72 2.18 2.18
C GLY A 25 2.65 1.01 1.22
N LEU A 26 3.55 0.03 1.33
CA LEU A 26 3.56 -1.19 0.52
C LEU A 26 2.30 -2.03 0.75
N GLN A 27 1.84 -2.19 2.00
CA GLN A 27 0.58 -2.88 2.30
C GLN A 27 -0.61 -2.15 1.69
N LYS A 28 -0.63 -0.82 1.75
CA LYS A 28 -1.69 -0.01 1.14
C LYS A 28 -1.69 -0.13 -0.38
N SER A 29 -0.54 0.00 -1.03
CA SER A 29 -0.39 -0.17 -2.48
C SER A 29 -0.76 -1.59 -2.93
N ALA A 30 -0.41 -2.61 -2.14
CA ALA A 30 -0.80 -4.00 -2.41
C ALA A 30 -2.31 -4.20 -2.26
N LEU A 31 -2.94 -3.58 -1.27
CA LEU A 31 -4.40 -3.59 -1.08
C LEU A 31 -5.12 -2.83 -2.20
N GLU A 32 -4.60 -1.70 -2.65
CA GLU A 32 -5.14 -0.94 -3.79
C GLU A 32 -5.01 -1.74 -5.10
N TRP A 33 -3.86 -2.38 -5.33
CA TRP A 33 -3.67 -3.30 -6.44
C TRP A 33 -4.68 -4.46 -6.39
N LYS A 34 -4.88 -5.06 -5.22
CA LYS A 34 -5.83 -6.16 -5.03
C LYS A 34 -7.28 -5.69 -5.24
N ARG A 35 -7.62 -4.49 -4.75
CA ARG A 35 -8.96 -3.90 -4.89
C ARG A 35 -9.29 -3.49 -6.32
N HIS A 36 -8.28 -3.12 -7.13
CA HIS A 36 -8.46 -2.88 -8.57
C HIS A 36 -8.78 -4.15 -9.39
N ARG A 37 -8.65 -5.36 -8.81
CA ARG A 37 -9.03 -6.62 -9.44
C ARG A 37 -10.42 -7.10 -9.02
N ARG A 38 -11.39 -6.19 -8.82
CA ARG A 38 -12.78 -6.63 -8.63
C ARG A 38 -13.29 -7.20 -9.96
N ILE A 39 -13.67 -8.47 -9.97
CA ILE A 39 -14.24 -9.14 -11.15
C ILE A 39 -15.76 -9.14 -11.01
N CYS A 40 -16.46 -8.75 -12.06
CA CYS A 40 -17.90 -8.80 -12.19
C CYS A 40 -18.41 -10.25 -12.11
N PRO A 41 -19.28 -10.62 -11.16
CA PRO A 41 -19.78 -12.00 -11.05
C PRO A 41 -20.70 -12.39 -12.23
N SER A 42 -21.36 -11.43 -12.88
CA SER A 42 -22.28 -11.71 -14.00
C SER A 42 -21.60 -11.77 -15.37
N CYS A 43 -20.46 -11.08 -15.53
CA CYS A 43 -19.87 -10.82 -16.84
C CYS A 43 -18.37 -11.12 -16.92
N GLY A 44 -17.73 -11.49 -15.81
CA GLY A 44 -16.32 -11.87 -15.75
C GLY A 44 -15.31 -10.74 -16.02
N ARG A 45 -15.75 -9.51 -16.29
CA ARG A 45 -14.87 -8.35 -16.56
C ARG A 45 -14.35 -7.70 -15.29
N GLN A 46 -13.19 -7.07 -15.40
CA GLN A 46 -12.56 -6.31 -14.32
C GLN A 46 -13.31 -4.97 -14.13
N MET A 47 -13.97 -4.81 -12.98
CA MET A 47 -14.66 -3.60 -12.56
C MET A 47 -13.67 -2.64 -11.89
N GLN A 48 -13.54 -1.43 -12.46
CA GLN A 48 -12.91 -0.30 -11.77
C GLN A 48 -13.92 0.58 -11.00
N SER A 49 -15.23 0.35 -11.18
CA SER A 49 -16.33 1.14 -10.60
C SER A 49 -17.19 0.32 -9.64
N ARG A 50 -18.04 1.01 -8.84
CA ARG A 50 -18.98 0.37 -7.89
C ARG A 50 -20.01 -0.53 -8.61
N VAL A 51 -20.28 -0.27 -9.88
CA VAL A 51 -21.25 -0.99 -10.74
C VAL A 51 -20.58 -1.33 -12.07
N CYS A 52 -20.94 -2.45 -12.70
CA CYS A 52 -20.39 -2.81 -14.01
C CYS A 52 -20.98 -1.91 -15.08
N ALA A 53 -20.15 -1.20 -15.84
CA ALA A 53 -20.62 -0.42 -16.97
C ALA A 53 -21.29 -1.29 -18.05
N THR A 54 -20.89 -2.56 -18.18
CA THR A 54 -21.39 -3.48 -19.22
C THR A 54 -22.66 -4.23 -18.83
N CYS A 55 -23.01 -4.29 -17.54
CA CYS A 55 -24.25 -4.94 -17.07
C CYS A 55 -25.36 -3.93 -16.77
N THR A 56 -25.01 -2.64 -16.71
CA THR A 56 -25.97 -1.54 -16.54
C THR A 56 -26.38 -0.90 -17.86
N SER A 57 -25.74 -1.27 -18.97
CA SER A 57 -26.11 -0.91 -20.35
C SER A 57 -26.94 -2.02 -20.97
#